data_AF-A0A086J1F8-F1
#
_entry.id   AF-A0A086J1F8-F1
#
_cell.length_a   1.000
_cell.length_b   1.000
_cell.length_c   1.000
_cell.angle_alpha   90.00
_cell.angle_beta   90.00
_cell.angle_gamma   90.00
#
_symmetry.space_group_name_H-M   'P 1'
#
loop_
_entity.id
_entity.type
_entity.pdbx_description
1 polymer ?
#
loop_
_entity_poly.entity_id
_entity_poly.type
_entity_poly.pdbx_seq_one_letter_code
_entity_poly.pdbx_strand_id
1 'polypeptide(L)'
;GNIFLAISEIIGQKEGILELVKCIESACKARKLDSKQEVCISNKIESIIRSLSLNKNVKVECSQMKLGTRSNGKVDIFSKISITYIFYEGKSGISLDIKHGHATITLLQSLNTSSAHIKEEYEKVKKTYSDVDCYIGYIAVQYVSAELDALSSNSYSLSKKLEKIVVSIIHEESKDISKIFLLGKISIFDIKNTIIKKFIICTLDKEVGPKNPLTRITANILGSVPLNDYGSRFSMMVFFPFHASWQKLYPRLGFKPSEPIPKEDRIWIRLSEIETYLYNTLKLLSATAISKATCSYIRATMHNPRMIDSRVKFITRLLLSYRVMLILRIDNLVEIQSIIKESAKAYNLNYVYIIWFIHACSDDYKFSLESIKTVYDFILFDSYPNPFKFKKRMSGPTKYFEKSLSTLKENKTLFCSEDDRKSIEKYDAVLAYFLEYCWWLKKPKPKSSACCSIS
;
A
#
# COMPACT_ATOMS: atom_id res chain seq x y z
N GLY A 1 -9.72 20.24 27.56
CA GLY A 1 -11.18 20.19 27.80
C GLY A 1 -11.54 18.91 28.53
N ASN A 2 -12.67 18.89 29.24
CA ASN A 2 -13.18 17.69 29.89
C ASN A 2 -14.08 16.94 28.88
N ILE A 3 -13.71 15.70 28.53
CA ILE A 3 -14.43 14.91 27.51
C ILE A 3 -15.89 14.65 27.89
N PHE A 4 -16.20 14.52 29.19
CA PHE A 4 -17.57 14.31 29.64
C PHE A 4 -18.44 15.54 29.36
N LEU A 5 -17.91 16.76 29.50
CA LEU A 5 -18.65 17.98 29.14
C LEU A 5 -18.96 18.04 27.64
N ALA A 6 -18.01 17.66 26.78
CA ALA A 6 -18.27 17.56 25.34
C ALA A 6 -19.33 16.50 25.03
N ILE A 7 -19.28 15.34 25.70
CA ILE A 7 -20.32 14.30 25.60
C ILE A 7 -21.69 14.89 26.01
N SER A 8 -21.76 15.66 27.11
CA SER A 8 -23.01 16.27 27.58
C SER A 8 -23.63 17.26 26.60
N GLU A 9 -22.81 18.01 25.87
CA GLU A 9 -23.27 18.93 24.83
C GLU A 9 -23.88 18.18 23.64
N ILE A 10 -23.28 17.06 23.25
CA ILE A 10 -23.75 16.24 22.12
C ILE A 10 -25.05 15.50 22.48
N ILE A 11 -25.18 15.00 23.71
CA ILE A 11 -26.28 14.09 24.09
C ILE A 11 -27.43 14.78 24.84
N GLY A 12 -27.26 16.04 25.24
CA GLY A 12 -28.27 16.80 26.00
C GLY A 12 -28.42 16.41 27.47
N GLN A 13 -27.74 15.37 27.96
CA GLN A 13 -27.80 14.90 29.35
C GLN A 13 -26.78 15.61 30.25
N LYS A 14 -27.14 16.78 30.77
CA LYS A 14 -26.22 17.65 31.51
C LYS A 14 -26.06 17.25 32.99
N GLU A 15 -27.12 16.86 33.67
CA GLU A 15 -27.13 16.75 35.14
C GLU A 15 -26.20 15.65 35.67
N GLY A 16 -26.36 14.40 35.23
CA GLY A 16 -25.53 13.28 35.67
C GLY A 16 -24.04 13.43 35.31
N ILE A 17 -23.76 14.10 34.18
CA ILE A 17 -22.38 14.40 33.75
C ILE A 17 -21.76 15.49 34.62
N LEU A 18 -22.50 16.57 34.93
CA LEU A 18 -22.00 17.63 35.80
C LEU A 18 -21.66 17.10 37.19
N GLU A 19 -22.45 16.17 37.71
CA GLU A 19 -22.15 15.50 38.97
C GLU A 19 -20.91 14.59 38.90
N LEU A 20 -20.70 13.88 37.78
CA LEU A 20 -19.46 13.12 37.56
C LEU A 20 -18.25 14.05 37.59
N VAL A 21 -18.32 15.16 36.85
CA VAL A 21 -17.25 16.16 36.81
C VAL A 21 -16.98 16.72 38.21
N LYS A 22 -18.02 17.02 39.00
CA LYS A 22 -17.88 17.44 40.40
C LYS A 22 -17.20 16.38 41.27
N CYS A 23 -17.58 15.10 41.17
CA CYS A 23 -16.92 14.00 41.91
C CYS A 23 -15.41 13.94 41.56
N ILE A 24 -15.06 14.02 40.27
CA ILE A 24 -13.67 14.00 39.79
C ILE A 24 -12.88 15.23 40.29
N GLU A 25 -13.45 16.43 40.13
CA GLU A 25 -12.79 17.68 40.54
C GLU A 25 -12.56 17.75 42.05
N SER A 26 -13.51 17.26 42.84
CA SER A 26 -13.38 17.21 44.30
C SER A 26 -12.23 16.30 44.73
N ALA A 27 -12.13 15.10 44.15
CA ALA A 27 -10.99 14.19 44.38
C ALA A 27 -9.64 14.82 43.95
N CYS A 28 -9.62 15.51 42.81
CA CYS A 28 -8.42 16.19 42.32
C CYS A 28 -7.98 17.35 43.24
N LYS A 29 -8.94 18.16 43.73
CA LYS A 29 -8.66 19.28 44.66
C LYS A 29 -8.16 18.78 46.01
N ALA A 30 -8.77 17.71 46.53
CA ALA A 30 -8.36 17.10 47.79
C ALA A 30 -7.04 16.31 47.68
N ARG A 31 -6.55 16.04 46.46
CA ARG A 31 -5.40 15.16 46.17
C ARG A 31 -5.51 13.79 46.85
N LYS A 32 -6.74 13.35 47.07
CA LYS A 32 -7.07 12.10 47.73
C LYS A 32 -8.22 11.46 46.98
N LEU A 33 -8.09 10.16 46.72
CA LEU A 33 -9.12 9.32 46.13
C LEU A 33 -9.44 8.24 47.16
N ASP A 34 -10.61 8.33 47.78
CA ASP A 34 -11.11 7.31 48.70
C ASP A 34 -12.08 6.35 48.02
N SER A 35 -12.40 5.25 48.70
CA SER A 35 -13.28 4.20 48.16
C SER A 35 -14.69 4.70 47.84
N LYS A 36 -15.22 5.70 48.57
CA LYS A 36 -16.53 6.29 48.26
C LYS A 36 -16.49 7.10 46.97
N GLN A 37 -15.40 7.82 46.73
CA GLN A 37 -15.18 8.57 45.51
C GLN A 37 -15.00 7.64 44.31
N GLU A 38 -14.21 6.57 44.45
CA GLU A 38 -14.04 5.55 43.39
C GLU A 38 -15.38 4.95 42.97
N VAL A 39 -16.23 4.61 43.95
CA VAL A 39 -17.58 4.09 43.70
C VAL A 39 -18.48 5.16 43.07
N CYS A 40 -18.46 6.43 43.53
CA CYS A 40 -19.21 7.53 42.90
C CYS A 40 -18.88 7.61 41.41
N ILE A 41 -17.59 7.71 41.10
CA ILE A 41 -17.09 7.94 39.75
C ILE A 41 -17.41 6.74 38.86
N SER A 42 -17.17 5.53 39.34
CA SER A 42 -17.43 4.30 38.59
C SER A 42 -18.92 4.13 38.25
N ASN A 43 -19.81 4.33 39.22
CA ASN A 43 -21.25 4.20 39.03
C ASN A 43 -21.79 5.24 38.04
N LYS A 44 -21.26 6.47 38.08
CA LYS A 44 -21.67 7.53 37.15
C LYS A 44 -21.16 7.27 35.73
N ILE A 45 -19.92 6.82 35.57
CA ILE A 45 -19.39 6.39 34.27
C ILE A 45 -20.23 5.26 33.68
N GLU A 46 -20.58 4.26 34.50
CA GLU A 46 -21.46 3.17 34.09
C GLU A 46 -22.84 3.68 33.64
N SER A 47 -23.48 4.53 34.44
CA SER A 47 -24.79 5.10 34.14
C SER A 47 -24.79 5.87 32.81
N ILE A 48 -23.78 6.72 32.59
CA ILE A 48 -23.62 7.48 31.34
C ILE A 48 -23.47 6.52 30.16
N ILE A 49 -22.57 5.53 30.23
CA ILE A 49 -22.35 4.59 29.13
C ILE A 49 -23.60 3.74 28.85
N ARG A 50 -24.32 3.29 29.87
CA ARG A 50 -25.59 2.55 29.71
C ARG A 50 -26.67 3.39 29.04
N SER A 51 -26.73 4.69 29.35
CA SER A 51 -27.68 5.61 28.73
C SER A 51 -27.37 5.80 27.23
N LEU A 52 -26.08 5.97 26.89
CA LEU A 52 -25.57 6.17 25.54
C LEU A 52 -25.66 4.91 24.67
N SER A 53 -25.61 3.73 25.31
CA SER A 53 -25.62 2.47 24.60
C SER A 53 -27.00 2.18 24.00
N LEU A 54 -27.03 1.82 22.70
CA LEU A 54 -28.24 1.28 22.06
C LEU A 54 -28.60 -0.11 22.63
N ASN A 55 -27.60 -0.93 22.95
CA ASN A 55 -27.80 -2.24 23.58
C ASN A 55 -27.70 -2.10 25.11
N LYS A 56 -28.82 -2.32 25.81
CA LYS A 56 -28.89 -2.17 27.27
C LYS A 56 -28.19 -3.31 28.04
N ASN A 57 -27.88 -4.42 27.35
CA ASN A 57 -27.05 -5.51 27.88
C ASN A 57 -25.56 -5.16 27.78
N VAL A 58 -25.17 -4.09 28.47
CA VAL A 58 -23.79 -3.63 28.59
C VAL A 58 -23.35 -3.71 30.05
N LYS A 59 -22.12 -4.16 30.30
CA LYS A 59 -21.45 -4.12 31.61
C LYS A 59 -20.29 -3.14 31.52
N VAL A 60 -20.21 -2.23 32.47
CA VAL A 60 -19.11 -1.26 32.57
C VAL A 60 -18.35 -1.54 33.85
N GLU A 61 -17.03 -1.58 33.77
CA GLU A 61 -16.16 -1.82 34.92
C GLU A 61 -15.01 -0.83 34.89
N CYS A 62 -14.85 -0.06 35.97
CA CYS A 62 -13.71 0.80 36.19
C CYS A 62 -12.74 0.09 37.14
N SER A 63 -11.50 -0.11 36.69
CA SER A 63 -10.46 -0.80 37.45
C SER A 63 -9.19 0.04 37.50
N GLN A 64 -8.37 -0.20 38.52
CA GLN A 64 -7.08 0.50 38.71
C GLN A 64 -7.23 2.03 38.79
N MET A 65 -8.34 2.51 39.34
CA MET A 65 -8.59 3.94 39.49
C MET A 65 -7.58 4.54 40.46
N LYS A 66 -6.92 5.62 40.05
CA LYS A 66 -5.95 6.33 40.88
C LYS A 66 -5.82 7.78 40.45
N LEU A 67 -5.36 8.63 41.36
CA LEU A 67 -4.92 9.96 41.00
C LEU A 67 -3.59 9.90 40.27
N GLY A 68 -3.45 10.76 39.28
CA GLY A 68 -2.21 10.98 38.57
C GLY A 68 -2.09 12.41 38.07
N THR A 69 -0.93 12.75 37.57
CA THR A 69 -0.65 14.10 37.07
C THR A 69 -0.67 14.07 35.56
N ARG A 70 -1.40 14.97 34.89
CA ARG A 70 -1.40 15.10 33.43
C ARG A 70 -0.08 15.68 32.93
N SER A 71 0.18 15.59 31.62
CA SER A 71 1.36 16.19 30.99
C SER A 71 1.47 17.72 31.17
N ASN A 72 0.37 18.40 31.48
CA ASN A 72 0.33 19.83 31.80
C ASN A 72 0.44 20.14 33.31
N GLY A 73 0.80 19.15 34.14
CA GLY A 73 0.98 19.31 35.59
C GLY A 73 -0.30 19.27 36.42
N LYS A 74 -1.49 19.18 35.81
CA LYS A 74 -2.77 19.15 36.56
C LYS A 74 -3.12 17.74 37.01
N VAL A 75 -3.53 17.57 38.27
CA VAL A 75 -4.05 16.31 38.83
C VAL A 75 -5.32 15.87 38.07
N ASP A 76 -5.46 14.58 37.82
CA ASP A 76 -6.60 13.93 37.17
C ASP A 76 -6.72 12.46 37.62
N ILE A 77 -7.75 11.78 37.13
CA ILE A 77 -8.00 10.36 37.41
C ILE A 77 -7.53 9.50 36.24
N PHE A 78 -6.70 8.51 36.58
CA PHE A 78 -6.26 7.44 35.70
C PHE A 78 -7.03 6.19 36.05
N SER A 79 -7.59 5.52 35.06
CA SER A 79 -8.42 4.33 35.25
C SER A 79 -8.46 3.52 33.96
N LYS A 80 -8.64 2.22 34.11
CA LYS A 80 -9.04 1.34 33.02
C LYS A 80 -10.55 1.16 33.04
N ILE A 81 -11.22 1.61 31.99
CA ILE A 81 -12.68 1.53 31.80
C ILE A 81 -12.95 0.44 30.78
N SER A 82 -13.55 -0.66 31.22
CA SER A 82 -13.94 -1.78 30.36
C SER A 82 -15.44 -1.73 30.08
N ILE A 83 -15.82 -1.66 28.82
CA ILE A 83 -17.20 -1.63 28.34
C ILE A 83 -17.45 -2.93 27.59
N THR A 84 -18.21 -3.83 28.17
CA THR A 84 -18.48 -5.17 27.63
C THR A 84 -19.94 -5.29 27.25
N TYR A 85 -20.20 -5.56 25.99
CA TYR A 85 -21.51 -5.92 25.49
C TYR A 85 -21.72 -7.43 25.63
N ILE A 86 -22.91 -7.78 26.11
CA ILE A 86 -23.35 -9.16 26.27
C ILE A 86 -24.44 -9.39 25.22
N PHE A 87 -24.22 -10.35 24.34
CA PHE A 87 -25.20 -10.77 23.35
C PHE A 87 -25.24 -12.30 23.34
N TYR A 88 -26.33 -12.86 23.85
CA TYR A 88 -26.44 -14.28 24.20
C TYR A 88 -25.29 -14.73 25.13
N GLU A 89 -24.45 -15.65 24.67
CA GLU A 89 -23.28 -16.17 25.40
C GLU A 89 -21.97 -15.44 25.05
N GLY A 90 -22.00 -14.60 24.01
CA GLY A 90 -20.86 -13.83 23.56
C GLY A 90 -20.64 -12.58 24.40
N LYS A 91 -19.40 -12.37 24.84
CA LYS A 91 -18.95 -11.13 25.48
C LYS A 91 -17.89 -10.49 24.61
N SER A 92 -18.16 -9.29 24.10
CA SER A 92 -17.15 -8.50 23.38
C SER A 92 -17.25 -7.05 23.82
N GLY A 93 -16.19 -6.28 23.69
CA GLY A 93 -16.16 -4.96 24.26
C GLY A 93 -14.91 -4.18 23.90
N ILE A 94 -14.80 -3.01 24.51
CA ILE A 94 -13.62 -2.16 24.42
C ILE A 94 -13.11 -1.90 25.83
N SER A 95 -11.81 -1.75 25.97
CA SER A 95 -11.18 -1.27 27.20
C SER A 95 -10.41 0.00 26.89
N LEU A 96 -10.71 1.06 27.62
CA LEU A 96 -10.01 2.33 27.58
C LEU A 96 -9.11 2.42 28.81
N ASP A 97 -7.81 2.34 28.60
CA ASP A 97 -6.78 2.44 29.65
C ASP A 97 -6.17 3.84 29.64
N ILE A 98 -6.49 4.64 30.66
CA ILE A 98 -6.04 6.03 30.79
C ILE A 98 -4.88 6.08 31.77
N LYS A 99 -3.70 6.49 31.29
CA LYS A 99 -2.45 6.56 32.05
C LYS A 99 -1.76 7.91 31.86
N HIS A 100 -0.66 8.13 32.56
CA HIS A 100 0.15 9.33 32.37
C HIS A 100 0.63 9.44 30.91
N GLY A 101 0.27 10.55 30.26
CA GLY A 101 0.69 10.87 28.89
C GLY A 101 0.05 10.04 27.78
N HIS A 102 -0.75 9.02 28.10
CA HIS A 102 -1.25 8.04 27.14
C HIS A 102 -2.67 7.57 27.46
N ALA A 103 -3.46 7.34 26.42
CA ALA A 103 -4.72 6.61 26.50
C ALA A 103 -4.70 5.51 25.44
N THR A 104 -4.96 4.27 25.87
CA THR A 104 -4.96 3.12 24.97
C THR A 104 -6.37 2.57 24.88
N ILE A 105 -6.87 2.36 23.66
CA ILE A 105 -8.11 1.65 23.41
C ILE A 105 -7.73 0.25 22.92
N THR A 106 -8.21 -0.78 23.62
CA THR A 106 -8.04 -2.18 23.21
C THR A 106 -9.40 -2.82 22.99
N LEU A 107 -9.50 -3.65 21.95
CA LEU A 107 -10.66 -4.51 21.75
C LEU A 107 -10.54 -5.68 22.72
N LEU A 108 -11.57 -5.88 23.55
CA LEU A 108 -11.69 -7.07 24.38
C LEU A 108 -12.06 -8.22 23.44
N GLN A 109 -11.15 -9.18 23.29
CA GLN A 109 -11.38 -10.37 22.47
C GLN A 109 -12.67 -11.05 22.92
N SER A 110 -13.49 -11.38 21.93
CA SER A 110 -14.70 -12.15 22.12
C SER A 110 -14.34 -13.50 22.75
N LEU A 111 -14.73 -13.71 24.00
CA LEU A 111 -14.41 -14.96 24.70
C LEU A 111 -15.28 -16.15 24.26
N ASN A 112 -16.35 -15.93 23.47
CA ASN A 112 -17.23 -16.99 22.97
C ASN A 112 -18.32 -16.42 22.05
N THR A 113 -17.98 -15.71 20.97
CA THR A 113 -18.97 -15.59 19.88
C THR A 113 -19.03 -16.95 19.22
N SER A 114 -20.09 -17.71 19.50
CA SER A 114 -20.42 -18.95 18.80
C SER A 114 -20.60 -18.63 17.32
N SER A 115 -19.50 -18.58 16.58
CA SER A 115 -19.49 -18.55 15.11
C SER A 115 -20.39 -19.66 14.56
N ALA A 116 -20.52 -20.77 15.30
CA ALA A 116 -21.44 -21.87 15.07
C ALA A 116 -22.92 -21.44 14.97
N HIS A 117 -23.47 -20.71 15.94
CA HIS A 117 -24.88 -20.29 15.90
C HIS A 117 -25.15 -19.30 14.75
N ILE A 118 -24.27 -18.31 14.57
CA ILE A 118 -24.40 -17.36 13.45
C ILE A 118 -24.34 -18.11 12.12
N LYS A 119 -23.43 -19.08 12.00
CA LYS A 119 -23.32 -19.95 10.83
C LYS A 119 -24.61 -20.76 10.63
N GLU A 120 -25.18 -21.34 11.69
CA GLU A 120 -26.41 -22.11 11.63
C GLU A 120 -27.60 -21.26 11.13
N GLU A 121 -27.75 -20.04 11.64
CA GLU A 121 -28.79 -19.12 11.17
C GLU A 121 -28.62 -18.74 9.70
N TYR A 122 -27.39 -18.48 9.25
CA TYR A 122 -27.10 -18.29 7.83
C TYR A 122 -27.45 -19.54 7.00
N GLU A 123 -27.11 -20.75 7.46
CA GLU A 123 -27.46 -21.99 6.76
C GLU A 123 -28.98 -22.22 6.70
N LYS A 124 -29.73 -21.83 7.74
CA LYS A 124 -31.20 -21.86 7.72
C LYS A 124 -31.75 -20.95 6.63
N VAL A 125 -31.29 -19.69 6.57
CA VAL A 125 -31.69 -18.74 5.52
C VAL A 125 -31.32 -19.29 4.15
N LYS A 126 -30.10 -19.83 3.99
CA LYS A 126 -29.67 -20.44 2.72
C LYS A 126 -30.63 -21.53 2.29
N LYS A 127 -30.98 -22.46 3.19
CA LYS A 127 -31.91 -23.55 2.90
C LYS A 127 -33.29 -23.03 2.51
N THR A 128 -33.83 -22.05 3.24
CA THR A 128 -35.14 -21.45 2.94
C THR A 128 -35.21 -20.84 1.54
N TYR A 129 -34.14 -20.19 1.08
CA TYR A 129 -34.12 -19.55 -0.24
C TYR A 129 -33.55 -20.43 -1.36
N SER A 130 -32.97 -21.59 -1.06
CA SER A 130 -32.37 -22.49 -2.06
C SER A 130 -33.41 -23.09 -3.02
N ASP A 131 -34.62 -23.33 -2.53
CA ASP A 131 -35.71 -23.92 -3.31
C ASP A 131 -36.59 -22.85 -4.00
N VAL A 132 -36.26 -21.56 -3.83
CA VAL A 132 -37.02 -20.44 -4.41
C VAL A 132 -36.39 -20.05 -5.75
N ASP A 133 -36.94 -20.56 -6.85
CA ASP A 133 -36.48 -20.26 -8.22
C ASP A 133 -36.92 -18.87 -8.69
N CYS A 134 -36.35 -17.83 -8.08
CA CYS A 134 -36.56 -16.45 -8.50
C CYS A 134 -35.32 -15.61 -8.20
N TYR A 135 -35.24 -14.42 -8.80
CA TYR A 135 -34.13 -13.48 -8.60
C TYR A 135 -33.82 -13.25 -7.11
N ILE A 136 -34.84 -13.06 -6.26
CA ILE A 136 -34.65 -12.84 -4.83
C ILE A 136 -34.04 -14.07 -4.15
N GLY A 137 -34.49 -15.28 -4.51
CA GLY A 137 -33.92 -16.53 -4.02
C GLY A 137 -32.43 -16.66 -4.35
N TYR A 138 -32.07 -16.45 -5.62
CA TYR A 138 -30.67 -16.50 -6.06
C TYR A 138 -29.79 -15.46 -5.34
N ILE A 139 -30.25 -14.22 -5.19
CA ILE A 139 -29.50 -13.17 -4.51
C ILE A 139 -29.32 -13.47 -3.02
N ALA A 140 -30.37 -13.96 -2.35
CA ALA A 140 -30.32 -14.32 -0.94
C ALA A 140 -29.31 -15.45 -0.70
N VAL A 141 -29.38 -16.53 -1.49
CA VAL A 141 -28.45 -17.68 -1.39
C VAL A 141 -27.00 -17.24 -1.64
N GLN A 142 -26.78 -16.41 -2.66
CA GLN A 142 -25.45 -15.90 -3.00
C GLN A 142 -24.88 -15.01 -1.89
N TYR A 143 -25.69 -14.09 -1.36
CA TYR A 143 -25.27 -13.19 -0.28
C TYR A 143 -24.95 -13.95 1.01
N VAL A 144 -25.82 -14.89 1.40
CA VAL A 144 -25.61 -15.75 2.56
C VAL A 144 -24.33 -16.58 2.40
N SER A 145 -24.10 -17.14 1.22
CA SER A 145 -22.88 -17.91 0.94
C SER A 145 -21.62 -17.04 1.06
N ALA A 146 -21.65 -15.79 0.58
CA ALA A 146 -20.54 -14.86 0.75
C ALA A 146 -20.28 -14.49 2.23
N GLU A 147 -21.33 -14.32 3.05
CA GLU A 147 -21.18 -14.06 4.49
C GLU A 147 -20.62 -15.29 5.23
N LEU A 148 -21.09 -16.50 4.90
CA LEU A 148 -20.56 -17.76 5.44
C LEU A 148 -19.08 -17.97 5.09
N ASP A 149 -18.70 -17.64 3.85
CA ASP A 149 -17.32 -17.68 3.39
C ASP A 149 -16.45 -16.69 4.18
N ALA A 150 -16.96 -15.47 4.45
CA ALA A 150 -16.26 -14.47 5.24
C ALA A 150 -16.10 -14.87 6.72
N LEU A 151 -17.07 -15.58 7.30
CA LEU A 151 -17.01 -16.10 8.67
C LEU A 151 -16.01 -17.25 8.84
N SER A 152 -15.82 -18.06 7.79
CA SER A 152 -14.97 -19.26 7.82
C SER A 152 -13.55 -19.01 7.30
N SER A 153 -13.34 -17.92 6.56
CA SER A 153 -12.06 -17.57 5.94
C SER A 153 -11.28 -16.59 6.81
N ASN A 154 -9.96 -16.76 6.86
CA ASN A 154 -9.12 -15.64 7.29
C ASN A 154 -9.18 -14.51 6.25
N SER A 155 -8.88 -13.28 6.67
CA SER A 155 -8.95 -12.09 5.80
C SER A 155 -8.15 -12.25 4.50
N TYR A 156 -7.05 -13.01 4.54
CA TYR A 156 -6.19 -13.26 3.39
C TYR A 156 -6.82 -14.19 2.34
N SER A 157 -7.45 -15.29 2.76
CA SER A 157 -8.09 -16.24 1.82
C SER A 157 -9.31 -15.63 1.15
N LEU A 158 -10.08 -14.83 1.89
CA LEU A 158 -11.20 -14.05 1.34
C LEU A 158 -10.70 -13.05 0.28
N SER A 159 -9.64 -12.30 0.59
CA SER A 159 -9.03 -11.36 -0.36
C SER A 159 -8.62 -12.05 -1.67
N LYS A 160 -7.96 -13.22 -1.61
CA LYS A 160 -7.54 -13.95 -2.83
C LYS A 160 -8.71 -14.44 -3.68
N LYS A 161 -9.79 -14.93 -3.06
CA LYS A 161 -11.00 -15.34 -3.77
C LYS A 161 -11.62 -14.14 -4.49
N LEU A 162 -11.78 -13.03 -3.78
CA LEU A 162 -12.31 -11.78 -4.33
C LEU A 162 -11.45 -11.26 -5.48
N GLU A 163 -10.13 -11.31 -5.35
CA GLU A 163 -9.22 -10.89 -6.43
C GLU A 163 -9.48 -11.63 -7.74
N LYS A 164 -9.64 -12.96 -7.69
CA LYS A 164 -9.90 -13.77 -8.90
C LYS A 164 -11.21 -13.40 -9.57
N ILE A 165 -12.28 -13.22 -8.77
CA ILE A 165 -13.61 -12.92 -9.29
C ILE A 165 -13.65 -11.49 -9.86
N VAL A 166 -13.04 -10.52 -9.18
CA VAL A 166 -12.96 -9.15 -9.69
C VAL A 166 -12.21 -9.10 -11.02
N VAL A 167 -11.09 -9.83 -11.14
CA VAL A 167 -10.31 -9.91 -12.37
C VAL A 167 -11.15 -10.52 -13.50
N SER A 168 -11.89 -11.61 -13.27
CA SER A 168 -12.76 -12.20 -14.31
C SER A 168 -13.86 -11.23 -14.75
N ILE A 169 -14.53 -10.54 -13.82
CA ILE A 169 -15.56 -9.53 -14.13
C ILE A 169 -14.99 -8.38 -14.97
N ILE A 170 -13.76 -7.93 -14.68
CA ILE A 170 -13.11 -6.87 -15.47
C ILE A 170 -12.75 -7.38 -16.88
N HIS A 171 -12.33 -8.63 -17.03
CA HIS A 171 -11.97 -9.22 -18.33
C HIS A 171 -13.18 -9.52 -19.22
N GLU A 172 -14.36 -9.80 -18.68
CA GLU A 172 -15.61 -10.05 -19.43
C GLU A 172 -16.22 -8.77 -20.05
N GLU A 173 -15.52 -7.63 -19.99
CA GLU A 173 -15.86 -6.36 -20.66
C GLU A 173 -17.33 -5.92 -20.51
N SER A 174 -17.70 -5.66 -19.25
CA SER A 174 -18.89 -4.91 -18.82
C SER A 174 -20.26 -5.59 -18.88
N LYS A 175 -20.44 -6.72 -19.60
CA LYS A 175 -21.76 -7.37 -19.69
C LYS A 175 -22.34 -7.77 -18.32
N ASP A 176 -21.47 -8.15 -17.39
CA ASP A 176 -21.85 -8.69 -16.09
C ASP A 176 -21.24 -7.94 -14.90
N ILE A 177 -21.00 -6.63 -15.06
CA ILE A 177 -20.39 -5.84 -14.00
C ILE A 177 -21.20 -5.84 -12.69
N SER A 178 -22.52 -5.99 -12.80
CA SER A 178 -23.42 -6.07 -11.65
C SER A 178 -23.12 -7.26 -10.73
N LYS A 179 -22.40 -8.29 -11.21
CA LYS A 179 -21.90 -9.40 -10.37
C LYS A 179 -21.00 -8.91 -9.24
N ILE A 180 -20.42 -7.71 -9.33
CA ILE A 180 -19.61 -7.12 -8.25
C ILE A 180 -20.42 -6.88 -6.98
N PHE A 181 -21.73 -6.61 -7.11
CA PHE A 181 -22.66 -6.45 -5.99
C PHE A 181 -22.99 -7.78 -5.28
N LEU A 182 -22.56 -8.91 -5.86
CA LEU A 182 -22.78 -10.26 -5.33
C LEU A 182 -21.55 -10.81 -4.59
N LEU A 183 -20.47 -10.04 -4.49
CA LEU A 183 -19.21 -10.46 -3.86
C LEU A 183 -19.22 -10.34 -2.32
N GLY A 184 -20.35 -9.95 -1.74
CA GLY A 184 -20.52 -9.68 -0.32
C GLY A 184 -20.73 -8.19 -0.03
N LYS A 185 -20.62 -7.79 1.23
CA LYS A 185 -20.82 -6.40 1.67
C LYS A 185 -19.76 -5.46 1.08
N ILE A 186 -20.10 -4.79 -0.02
CA ILE A 186 -19.26 -3.73 -0.61
C ILE A 186 -18.98 -2.60 0.39
N SER A 187 -19.75 -2.44 1.46
CA SER A 187 -19.43 -1.49 2.53
C SER A 187 -18.09 -1.78 3.21
N ILE A 188 -17.60 -3.02 3.17
CA ILE A 188 -16.32 -3.43 3.73
C ILE A 188 -15.17 -2.76 2.96
N PHE A 189 -14.31 -2.08 3.70
CA PHE A 189 -13.18 -1.32 3.16
C PHE A 189 -12.23 -2.17 2.30
N ASP A 190 -11.91 -3.38 2.74
CA ASP A 190 -10.98 -4.28 2.03
C ASP A 190 -11.53 -4.74 0.67
N ILE A 191 -12.84 -4.91 0.56
CA ILE A 191 -13.49 -5.26 -0.71
C ILE A 191 -13.41 -4.08 -1.67
N LYS A 192 -13.78 -2.87 -1.22
CA LYS A 192 -13.64 -1.63 -2.00
C LYS A 192 -12.20 -1.45 -2.51
N ASN A 193 -11.24 -1.61 -1.61
CA ASN A 193 -9.81 -1.49 -1.89
C ASN A 193 -9.38 -2.47 -2.99
N THR A 194 -9.77 -3.75 -2.87
CA THR A 194 -9.46 -4.79 -3.84
C THR A 194 -10.03 -4.45 -5.22
N ILE A 195 -11.29 -4.01 -5.28
CA ILE A 195 -11.96 -3.63 -6.53
C ILE A 195 -11.20 -2.48 -7.22
N ILE A 196 -10.93 -1.39 -6.48
CA ILE A 196 -10.23 -0.23 -7.05
C ILE A 196 -8.84 -0.62 -7.57
N LYS A 197 -8.07 -1.35 -6.75
CA LYS A 197 -6.72 -1.79 -7.13
C LYS A 197 -6.75 -2.59 -8.43
N LYS A 198 -7.58 -3.63 -8.50
CA LYS A 198 -7.66 -4.50 -9.69
C LYS A 198 -8.17 -3.76 -10.90
N PHE A 199 -9.15 -2.87 -10.74
CA PHE A 199 -9.63 -2.04 -11.83
C PHE A 199 -8.51 -1.18 -12.43
N ILE A 200 -7.76 -0.43 -11.60
CA ILE A 200 -6.65 0.40 -12.07
C ILE A 200 -5.63 -0.46 -12.81
N ILE A 201 -5.25 -1.61 -12.25
CA ILE A 201 -4.25 -2.52 -12.82
C ILE A 201 -4.70 -3.08 -14.17
N CYS A 202 -5.94 -3.58 -14.27
CA CYS A 202 -6.47 -4.19 -15.49
C CYS A 202 -6.78 -3.17 -16.60
N THR A 203 -6.73 -1.88 -16.31
CA THR A 203 -7.00 -0.80 -17.27
C THR A 203 -5.76 0.00 -17.66
N LEU A 204 -4.57 -0.38 -17.18
CA LEU A 204 -3.30 0.30 -17.46
C LEU A 204 -2.98 0.44 -18.96
N ASP A 205 -3.36 -0.57 -19.77
CA ASP A 205 -3.15 -0.57 -21.22
C ASP A 205 -4.42 -0.36 -22.04
N LYS A 206 -5.59 -0.25 -21.39
CA LYS A 206 -6.89 -0.08 -22.05
C LYS A 206 -7.33 1.38 -22.05
N GLU A 207 -7.89 1.83 -23.16
CA GLU A 207 -8.58 3.12 -23.18
C GLU A 207 -10.00 2.96 -22.61
N VAL A 208 -10.15 3.32 -21.35
CA VAL A 208 -11.45 3.31 -20.67
C VAL A 208 -11.93 4.74 -20.50
N GLY A 209 -13.15 5.04 -20.96
CA GLY A 209 -13.76 6.35 -20.80
C GLY A 209 -14.57 6.47 -19.50
N PRO A 210 -14.89 7.70 -19.04
CA PRO A 210 -15.69 7.93 -17.82
C PRO A 210 -17.12 7.36 -17.89
N LYS A 211 -17.64 7.12 -19.10
CA LYS A 211 -18.96 6.50 -19.32
C LYS A 211 -18.93 4.97 -19.19
N ASN A 212 -17.75 4.35 -19.16
CA ASN A 212 -17.63 2.91 -19.01
C ASN A 212 -18.24 2.46 -17.66
N PRO A 213 -19.06 1.40 -17.63
CA PRO A 213 -19.69 0.92 -16.40
C PRO A 213 -18.70 0.64 -15.25
N LEU A 214 -17.51 0.10 -15.55
CA LEU A 214 -16.46 -0.15 -14.57
C LEU A 214 -15.94 1.15 -13.96
N THR A 215 -15.72 2.17 -14.78
CA THR A 215 -15.29 3.48 -14.29
C THR A 215 -16.35 4.14 -13.42
N ARG A 216 -17.63 3.99 -13.76
CA ARG A 216 -18.74 4.52 -12.93
C ARG A 216 -18.81 3.83 -11.57
N ILE A 217 -18.69 2.50 -11.53
CA ILE A 217 -18.72 1.75 -10.27
C ILE A 217 -17.51 2.10 -9.40
N THR A 218 -16.31 2.17 -9.96
CA THR A 218 -15.12 2.54 -9.19
C THR A 218 -15.15 3.99 -8.73
N ALA A 219 -15.71 4.91 -9.52
CA ALA A 219 -15.95 6.29 -9.11
C ALA A 219 -16.91 6.38 -7.92
N ASN A 220 -18.00 5.60 -7.92
CA ASN A 220 -18.95 5.54 -6.80
C ASN A 220 -18.30 4.94 -5.54
N ILE A 221 -17.49 3.89 -5.70
CA ILE A 221 -16.73 3.30 -4.59
C ILE A 221 -15.80 4.34 -3.97
N LEU A 222 -15.02 5.07 -4.78
CA LEU A 222 -14.14 6.15 -4.31
C LEU A 222 -14.93 7.26 -3.59
N GLY A 223 -16.09 7.66 -4.13
CA GLY A 223 -16.95 8.66 -3.51
C GLY A 223 -17.58 8.21 -2.18
N SER A 224 -17.63 6.91 -1.91
CA SER A 224 -18.16 6.34 -0.66
C SER A 224 -17.12 6.17 0.46
N VAL A 225 -15.87 6.57 0.21
CA VAL A 225 -14.74 6.41 1.14
C VAL A 225 -14.29 7.79 1.63
N PRO A 226 -13.97 7.96 2.93
CA PRO A 226 -13.46 9.23 3.45
C PRO A 226 -12.02 9.48 2.94
N LEU A 227 -11.86 9.98 1.71
CA LEU A 227 -10.55 10.27 1.11
C LEU A 227 -9.84 11.48 1.75
N ASN A 228 -10.50 12.19 2.66
CA ASN A 228 -9.86 13.16 3.55
C ASN A 228 -8.99 12.46 4.61
N ASP A 229 -9.35 11.25 5.04
CA ASP A 229 -8.49 10.40 5.85
C ASP A 229 -7.33 9.85 5.01
N TYR A 230 -6.12 10.01 5.54
CA TYR A 230 -4.89 9.61 4.87
C TYR A 230 -4.83 8.09 4.63
N GLY A 231 -5.17 7.28 5.63
CA GLY A 231 -5.07 5.82 5.52
C GLY A 231 -6.00 5.27 4.44
N SER A 232 -7.22 5.80 4.41
CA SER A 232 -8.25 5.51 3.43
C SER A 232 -7.82 5.94 2.03
N ARG A 233 -7.37 7.19 1.87
CA ARG A 233 -6.89 7.72 0.59
C ARG A 233 -5.73 6.94 0.03
N PHE A 234 -4.71 6.68 0.87
CA PHE A 234 -3.54 5.92 0.47
C PHE A 234 -3.95 4.54 -0.07
N SER A 235 -4.76 3.81 0.68
CA SER A 235 -5.17 2.45 0.29
C SER A 235 -5.88 2.41 -1.06
N MET A 236 -6.77 3.38 -1.31
CA MET A 236 -7.55 3.44 -2.55
C MET A 236 -6.75 3.94 -3.76
N MET A 237 -5.85 4.91 -3.56
CA MET A 237 -5.18 5.61 -4.66
C MET A 237 -3.77 5.11 -4.96
N VAL A 238 -3.28 4.10 -4.23
CA VAL A 238 -1.89 3.65 -4.28
C VAL A 238 -1.37 3.29 -5.68
N PHE A 239 -2.23 2.78 -6.58
CA PHE A 239 -1.84 2.43 -7.95
C PHE A 239 -2.08 3.56 -8.97
N PHE A 240 -2.65 4.69 -8.57
CA PHE A 240 -2.99 5.78 -9.50
C PHE A 240 -1.75 6.36 -10.19
N PRO A 241 -0.58 6.51 -9.54
CA PRO A 241 0.64 6.96 -10.22
C PRO A 241 1.05 6.11 -11.42
N PHE A 242 0.58 4.86 -11.52
CA PHE A 242 0.90 3.97 -12.64
C PHE A 242 -0.08 4.13 -13.82
N HIS A 243 -1.17 4.86 -13.69
CA HIS A 243 -2.22 4.93 -14.71
C HIS A 243 -2.28 6.34 -15.34
N ALA A 244 -1.69 6.55 -16.52
CA ALA A 244 -1.55 7.86 -17.16
C ALA A 244 -2.81 8.78 -17.18
N SER A 245 -4.00 8.18 -17.32
CA SER A 245 -5.26 8.91 -17.51
C SER A 245 -6.24 8.81 -16.34
N TRP A 246 -5.78 8.48 -15.12
CA TRP A 246 -6.70 8.24 -14.00
C TRP A 246 -7.56 9.47 -13.65
N GLN A 247 -7.05 10.68 -13.86
CA GLN A 247 -7.79 11.93 -13.63
C GLN A 247 -8.97 12.07 -14.59
N LYS A 248 -8.83 11.57 -15.83
CA LYS A 248 -9.92 11.54 -16.82
C LYS A 248 -11.01 10.53 -16.43
N LEU A 249 -10.62 9.45 -15.73
CA LEU A 249 -11.56 8.46 -15.19
C LEU A 249 -12.33 9.03 -13.99
N TYR A 250 -11.67 9.85 -13.16
CA TYR A 250 -12.20 10.32 -11.88
C TYR A 250 -12.11 11.85 -11.72
N PRO A 251 -12.79 12.63 -12.58
CA PRO A 251 -12.72 14.10 -12.54
C PRO A 251 -13.23 14.68 -11.20
N ARG A 252 -14.12 13.96 -10.50
CA ARG A 252 -14.67 14.37 -9.20
C ARG A 252 -13.67 14.35 -8.05
N LEU A 253 -12.47 13.78 -8.26
CA LEU A 253 -11.39 13.85 -7.27
C LEU A 253 -10.71 15.22 -7.22
N GLY A 254 -11.04 16.13 -8.15
CA GLY A 254 -10.57 17.52 -8.13
C GLY A 254 -9.19 17.75 -8.75
N PHE A 255 -8.59 16.73 -9.38
CA PHE A 255 -7.31 16.84 -10.08
C PHE A 255 -7.56 17.19 -11.55
N LYS A 256 -6.83 18.17 -12.08
CA LYS A 256 -6.86 18.48 -13.51
C LYS A 256 -6.23 17.33 -14.30
N PRO A 257 -6.63 17.09 -15.56
CA PRO A 257 -5.95 16.14 -16.43
C PRO A 257 -4.44 16.42 -16.45
N SER A 258 -3.63 15.37 -16.32
CA SER A 258 -2.15 15.43 -16.26
C SER A 258 -1.58 16.17 -15.05
N GLU A 259 -2.39 16.61 -14.09
CA GLU A 259 -1.91 17.15 -12.82
C GLU A 259 -1.40 16.01 -11.92
N PRO A 260 -0.13 16.02 -11.50
CA PRO A 260 0.40 15.02 -10.60
C PRO A 260 -0.22 15.18 -9.19
N ILE A 261 -0.24 14.11 -8.41
CA ILE A 261 -0.60 14.22 -6.99
C ILE A 261 0.42 15.14 -6.30
N PRO A 262 0.00 16.13 -5.48
CA PRO A 262 0.91 17.07 -4.81
C PRO A 262 2.09 16.37 -4.15
N LYS A 263 3.29 16.92 -4.29
CA LYS A 263 4.54 16.31 -3.78
C LYS A 263 4.55 16.18 -2.24
N GLU A 264 3.78 17.02 -1.56
CA GLU A 264 3.55 17.03 -0.12
C GLU A 264 2.60 15.92 0.34
N ASP A 265 1.87 15.29 -0.57
CA ASP A 265 0.93 14.24 -0.22
C ASP A 265 1.68 13.04 0.38
N ARG A 266 1.18 12.55 1.51
CA ARG A 266 1.74 11.42 2.24
C ARG A 266 1.64 10.10 1.46
N ILE A 267 0.89 10.05 0.35
CA ILE A 267 0.84 8.88 -0.54
C ILE A 267 2.25 8.47 -1.00
N TRP A 268 3.12 9.46 -1.25
CA TRP A 268 4.47 9.25 -1.76
C TRP A 268 5.40 8.56 -0.76
N ILE A 269 5.23 8.83 0.54
CA ILE A 269 6.03 8.22 1.60
C ILE A 269 5.82 6.71 1.60
N ARG A 270 4.57 6.30 1.76
CA ARG A 270 4.19 4.88 1.79
C ARG A 270 4.46 4.18 0.46
N LEU A 271 4.27 4.85 -0.67
CA LEU A 271 4.52 4.25 -1.99
C LEU A 271 5.94 3.67 -2.08
N SER A 272 6.93 4.40 -1.55
CA SER A 272 8.34 3.96 -1.49
C SER A 272 8.56 2.71 -0.62
N GLU A 273 7.75 2.54 0.44
CA GLU A 273 7.84 1.41 1.36
C GLU A 273 7.26 0.11 0.78
N ILE A 274 6.27 0.23 -0.11
CA ILE A 274 5.55 -0.92 -0.68
C ILE A 274 5.91 -1.19 -2.15
N GLU A 275 6.96 -0.56 -2.69
CA GLU A 275 7.40 -0.74 -4.08
C GLU A 275 7.57 -2.22 -4.47
N THR A 276 8.04 -3.06 -3.55
CA THR A 276 8.18 -4.51 -3.78
C THR A 276 6.83 -5.18 -4.02
N TYR A 277 5.81 -4.82 -3.25
CA TYR A 277 4.46 -5.34 -3.41
C TYR A 277 3.81 -4.83 -4.70
N LEU A 278 3.93 -3.53 -4.99
CA LEU A 278 3.43 -2.92 -6.23
C LEU A 278 4.06 -3.59 -7.45
N TYR A 279 5.38 -3.78 -7.40
CA TYR A 279 6.15 -4.47 -8.43
C TYR A 279 5.69 -5.91 -8.67
N ASN A 280 5.50 -6.70 -7.60
CA ASN A 280 4.99 -8.07 -7.72
C ASN A 280 3.60 -8.13 -8.36
N THR A 281 2.78 -7.11 -8.11
CA THR A 281 1.46 -7.00 -8.72
C THR A 281 1.54 -6.70 -10.21
N LEU A 282 2.44 -5.80 -10.62
CA LEU A 282 2.66 -5.46 -12.03
C LEU A 282 3.29 -6.60 -12.84
N LYS A 283 4.05 -7.50 -12.20
CA LYS A 283 4.68 -8.67 -12.85
C LYS A 283 3.68 -9.59 -13.58
N LEU A 284 2.42 -9.54 -13.18
CA LEU A 284 1.35 -10.38 -13.73
C LEU A 284 0.74 -9.80 -15.03
N LEU A 285 1.18 -8.63 -15.47
CA LEU A 285 0.59 -7.92 -16.60
C LEU A 285 1.28 -8.22 -17.92
N SER A 286 0.59 -7.85 -19.02
CA SER A 286 1.16 -7.78 -20.35
C SER A 286 2.37 -6.85 -20.36
N ALA A 287 3.31 -7.08 -21.26
CA ALA A 287 4.49 -6.22 -21.31
C ALA A 287 4.13 -4.78 -21.72
N THR A 288 3.16 -4.60 -22.62
CA THR A 288 2.61 -3.30 -22.98
C THR A 288 2.07 -2.54 -21.76
N ALA A 289 1.32 -3.23 -20.88
CA ALA A 289 0.83 -2.64 -19.64
C ALA A 289 1.97 -2.28 -18.67
N ILE A 290 2.99 -3.13 -18.55
CA ILE A 290 4.18 -2.83 -17.73
C ILE A 290 4.91 -1.59 -18.25
N SER A 291 5.07 -1.46 -19.57
CA SER A 291 5.72 -0.30 -20.20
C SER A 291 4.93 0.99 -19.90
N LYS A 292 3.64 1.00 -20.24
CA LYS A 292 2.74 2.15 -19.98
C LYS A 292 2.72 2.53 -18.50
N ALA A 293 2.66 1.53 -17.61
CA ALA A 293 2.67 1.75 -16.17
C ALA A 293 3.99 2.36 -15.68
N THR A 294 5.11 1.88 -16.21
CA THR A 294 6.45 2.39 -15.90
C THR A 294 6.59 3.84 -16.35
N CYS A 295 6.26 4.14 -17.60
CA CYS A 295 6.29 5.50 -18.14
C CYS A 295 5.38 6.45 -17.34
N SER A 296 4.17 6.01 -16.99
CA SER A 296 3.23 6.78 -16.17
C SER A 296 3.80 7.07 -14.79
N TYR A 297 4.38 6.06 -14.12
CA TYR A 297 4.96 6.21 -12.80
C TYR A 297 6.14 7.19 -12.78
N ILE A 298 7.02 7.12 -13.77
CA ILE A 298 8.17 8.02 -13.89
C ILE A 298 7.68 9.45 -14.08
N ARG A 299 6.71 9.68 -14.99
CA ARG A 299 6.12 11.00 -15.21
C ARG A 299 5.44 11.54 -13.94
N ALA A 300 4.63 10.72 -13.27
CA ALA A 300 3.91 11.10 -12.05
C ALA A 300 4.85 11.48 -10.90
N THR A 301 6.03 10.87 -10.83
CA THR A 301 7.00 11.13 -9.77
C THR A 301 8.08 12.13 -10.16
N MET A 302 8.17 12.56 -11.43
CA MET A 302 9.28 13.32 -12.02
C MET A 302 9.69 14.55 -11.20
N HIS A 303 8.71 15.36 -10.80
CA HIS A 303 8.92 16.61 -10.08
C HIS A 303 8.97 16.46 -8.55
N ASN A 304 9.03 15.23 -8.04
CA ASN A 304 9.15 14.95 -6.60
C ASN A 304 10.57 14.47 -6.25
N PRO A 305 11.43 15.32 -5.65
CA PRO A 305 12.80 14.95 -5.29
C PRO A 305 12.89 13.76 -4.32
N ARG A 306 11.87 13.57 -3.46
CA ARG A 306 11.83 12.44 -2.52
C ARG A 306 11.73 11.08 -3.23
N MET A 307 11.24 11.09 -4.47
CA MET A 307 11.03 9.87 -5.26
C MET A 307 12.23 9.50 -6.12
N ILE A 308 13.33 10.26 -6.13
CA ILE A 308 14.49 9.98 -6.99
C ILE A 308 15.02 8.57 -6.76
N ASP A 309 15.35 8.22 -5.51
CA ASP A 309 15.91 6.89 -5.18
C ASP A 309 14.92 5.76 -5.49
N SER A 310 13.62 6.02 -5.25
CA SER A 310 12.50 5.14 -5.56
C SER A 310 12.37 4.86 -7.06
N ARG A 311 12.42 5.90 -7.90
CA ARG A 311 12.44 5.77 -9.36
C ARG A 311 13.63 4.96 -9.84
N VAL A 312 14.83 5.27 -9.34
CA VAL A 312 16.04 4.53 -9.70
C VAL A 312 15.88 3.06 -9.34
N LYS A 313 15.52 2.73 -8.10
CA LYS A 313 15.28 1.34 -7.66
C LYS A 313 14.24 0.64 -8.52
N PHE A 314 13.15 1.32 -8.89
CA PHE A 314 12.10 0.75 -9.72
C PHE A 314 12.63 0.37 -11.11
N ILE A 315 13.34 1.29 -11.77
CA ILE A 315 13.82 1.13 -13.16
C ILE A 315 15.01 0.16 -13.25
N THR A 316 15.84 0.07 -12.21
CA THR A 316 17.03 -0.80 -12.18
C THR A 316 16.76 -2.18 -11.61
N ARG A 317 15.52 -2.51 -11.23
CA ARG A 317 15.20 -3.83 -10.66
C ARG A 317 15.33 -4.92 -11.72
N LEU A 318 16.13 -5.93 -11.37
CA LEU A 318 16.48 -7.13 -12.17
C LEU A 318 15.29 -7.80 -12.90
N LEU A 319 14.10 -7.69 -12.33
CA LEU A 319 12.94 -8.42 -12.82
C LEU A 319 12.04 -7.52 -13.70
N LEU A 320 12.13 -6.19 -13.55
CA LEU A 320 11.58 -5.22 -14.51
C LEU A 320 12.44 -5.27 -15.77
N SER A 321 13.77 -5.25 -15.62
CA SER A 321 14.67 -5.53 -16.73
C SER A 321 14.34 -6.90 -17.34
N TYR A 322 14.12 -7.96 -16.56
CA TYR A 322 13.75 -9.26 -17.13
C TYR A 322 12.48 -9.22 -18.00
N ARG A 323 11.37 -8.62 -17.53
CA ARG A 323 10.09 -8.61 -18.28
C ARG A 323 10.04 -7.57 -19.40
N VAL A 324 10.61 -6.39 -19.18
CA VAL A 324 10.77 -5.38 -20.22
C VAL A 324 11.70 -5.93 -21.29
N MET A 325 12.82 -6.56 -20.94
CA MET A 325 13.80 -7.03 -21.92
C MET A 325 13.42 -8.35 -22.62
N LEU A 326 12.65 -9.26 -22.00
CA LEU A 326 12.18 -10.47 -22.68
C LEU A 326 11.03 -10.23 -23.65
N ILE A 327 10.21 -9.20 -23.44
CA ILE A 327 8.95 -9.02 -24.16
C ILE A 327 8.90 -7.70 -24.94
N LEU A 328 9.62 -6.68 -24.50
CA LEU A 328 9.61 -5.37 -25.14
C LEU A 328 10.90 -5.14 -25.92
N ARG A 329 10.69 -4.92 -27.22
CA ARG A 329 11.66 -4.40 -28.18
C ARG A 329 12.37 -3.16 -27.60
N ILE A 330 13.59 -2.93 -28.08
CA ILE A 330 14.45 -1.79 -27.73
C ILE A 330 13.70 -0.45 -27.65
N ASP A 331 12.67 -0.26 -28.48
CA ASP A 331 11.74 0.89 -28.52
C ASP A 331 11.19 1.31 -27.14
N ASN A 332 10.88 0.35 -26.26
CA ASN A 332 10.34 0.68 -24.94
C ASN A 332 11.43 1.21 -23.99
N LEU A 333 12.65 0.69 -24.11
CA LEU A 333 13.79 1.26 -23.38
C LEU A 333 14.09 2.67 -23.89
N VAL A 334 13.97 2.92 -25.20
CA VAL A 334 14.08 4.27 -25.80
C VAL A 334 13.00 5.20 -25.24
N GLU A 335 11.73 4.78 -25.15
CA GLU A 335 10.68 5.60 -24.56
C GLU A 335 10.98 5.92 -23.09
N ILE A 336 11.30 4.93 -22.27
CA ILE A 336 11.63 5.13 -20.85
C ILE A 336 12.86 6.05 -20.73
N GLN A 337 13.88 5.86 -21.58
CA GLN A 337 15.08 6.69 -21.62
C GLN A 337 14.75 8.15 -21.87
N SER A 338 13.87 8.43 -22.84
CA SER A 338 13.47 9.80 -23.19
C SER A 338 12.84 10.53 -21.99
N ILE A 339 12.01 9.83 -21.21
CA ILE A 339 11.33 10.38 -20.03
C ILE A 339 12.34 10.63 -18.89
N ILE A 340 13.21 9.67 -18.59
CA ILE A 340 14.14 9.83 -17.46
C ILE A 340 15.21 10.88 -17.72
N LYS A 341 15.61 11.08 -18.99
CA LYS A 341 16.59 12.09 -19.40
C LYS A 341 16.12 13.50 -19.06
N GLU A 342 14.83 13.78 -19.19
CA GLU A 342 14.22 15.07 -18.79
C GLU A 342 14.30 15.32 -17.27
N SER A 343 14.29 14.25 -16.47
CA SER A 343 14.27 14.30 -15.00
C SER A 343 15.66 14.32 -14.33
N ALA A 344 16.73 14.27 -15.13
CA ALA A 344 18.07 13.80 -14.75
C ALA A 344 18.91 14.72 -13.85
N LYS A 345 18.42 15.91 -13.48
CA LYS A 345 19.24 16.93 -12.81
C LYS A 345 19.76 16.53 -11.41
N ALA A 346 19.32 15.39 -10.85
CA ALA A 346 19.57 15.03 -9.45
C ALA A 346 20.26 13.68 -9.19
N TYR A 347 20.55 12.86 -10.21
CA TYR A 347 21.21 11.55 -10.01
C TYR A 347 21.99 11.07 -11.24
N ASN A 348 23.00 10.22 -11.02
CA ASN A 348 23.81 9.66 -12.09
C ASN A 348 23.00 8.64 -12.91
N LEU A 349 22.54 9.05 -14.10
CA LEU A 349 21.78 8.20 -15.02
C LEU A 349 22.55 6.99 -15.54
N ASN A 350 23.89 7.06 -15.61
CA ASN A 350 24.70 5.92 -16.04
C ASN A 350 24.55 4.73 -15.10
N TYR A 351 24.14 4.94 -13.84
CA TYR A 351 23.80 3.83 -12.97
C TYR A 351 22.69 2.95 -13.58
N VAL A 352 21.68 3.59 -14.19
CA VAL A 352 20.58 2.91 -14.88
C VAL A 352 21.07 2.30 -16.19
N TYR A 353 21.76 3.09 -17.02
CA TYR A 353 22.19 2.66 -18.36
C TYR A 353 23.18 1.51 -18.34
N ILE A 354 24.12 1.49 -17.39
CA ILE A 354 25.07 0.38 -17.24
C ILE A 354 24.35 -0.89 -16.77
N ILE A 355 23.37 -0.79 -15.86
CA ILE A 355 22.54 -1.95 -15.47
C ILE A 355 21.78 -2.48 -16.68
N TRP A 356 21.22 -1.59 -17.50
CA TRP A 356 20.54 -2.01 -18.73
C TRP A 356 21.49 -2.66 -19.73
N PHE A 357 22.69 -2.13 -19.90
CA PHE A 357 23.73 -2.69 -20.77
C PHE A 357 24.15 -4.09 -20.31
N ILE A 358 24.38 -4.28 -19.00
CA ILE A 358 24.71 -5.57 -18.39
C ILE A 358 23.68 -6.64 -18.74
N HIS A 359 22.39 -6.27 -18.67
CA HIS A 359 21.32 -7.19 -19.02
C HIS A 359 21.20 -7.39 -20.53
N ALA A 360 21.33 -6.33 -21.34
CA ALA A 360 21.26 -6.43 -22.80
C ALA A 360 22.33 -7.37 -23.36
N CYS A 361 23.55 -7.35 -22.80
CA CYS A 361 24.63 -8.26 -23.19
C CYS A 361 24.42 -9.71 -22.73
N SER A 362 23.54 -9.98 -21.77
CA SER A 362 23.39 -11.33 -21.23
C SER A 362 22.62 -12.26 -22.17
N ASP A 363 23.03 -13.53 -22.19
CA ASP A 363 22.44 -14.56 -23.07
C ASP A 363 20.97 -14.88 -22.72
N ASP A 364 20.48 -14.40 -21.58
CA ASP A 364 19.14 -14.67 -21.06
C ASP A 364 18.04 -13.91 -21.86
N TYR A 365 18.39 -12.86 -22.62
CA TYR A 365 17.41 -11.97 -23.31
C TYR A 365 17.50 -11.95 -24.84
N LYS A 366 18.51 -12.57 -25.44
CA LYS A 366 18.67 -12.68 -26.91
C LYS A 366 18.54 -11.36 -27.69
N PHE A 367 19.07 -10.25 -27.17
CA PHE A 367 19.12 -8.99 -27.92
C PHE A 367 20.05 -9.10 -29.13
N SER A 368 19.71 -8.38 -30.21
CA SER A 368 20.62 -8.19 -31.34
C SER A 368 21.76 -7.24 -30.95
N LEU A 369 22.87 -7.31 -31.69
CA LEU A 369 24.01 -6.41 -31.48
C LEU A 369 23.62 -4.94 -31.66
N GLU A 370 22.71 -4.61 -32.59
CA GLU A 370 22.18 -3.26 -32.79
C GLU A 370 21.39 -2.77 -31.58
N SER A 371 20.62 -3.66 -30.95
CA SER A 371 19.89 -3.33 -29.73
C SER A 371 20.84 -3.07 -28.56
N ILE A 372 21.90 -3.89 -28.43
CA ILE A 372 22.95 -3.69 -27.43
C ILE A 372 23.67 -2.35 -27.67
N LYS A 373 24.00 -2.03 -28.93
CA LYS A 373 24.56 -0.73 -29.32
C LYS A 373 23.64 0.43 -28.93
N THR A 374 22.34 0.31 -29.17
CA THR A 374 21.36 1.33 -28.78
C THR A 374 21.39 1.59 -27.27
N VAL A 375 21.49 0.54 -26.44
CA VAL A 375 21.62 0.70 -24.99
C VAL A 375 22.97 1.32 -24.59
N TYR A 376 24.06 0.93 -25.26
CA TYR A 376 25.38 1.53 -25.07
C TYR A 376 25.38 3.04 -25.38
N ASP A 377 24.63 3.45 -26.40
CA ASP A 377 24.51 4.86 -26.81
C ASP A 377 23.81 5.73 -25.77
N PHE A 378 23.02 5.13 -24.86
CA PHE A 378 22.44 5.85 -23.72
C PHE A 378 23.49 6.29 -22.68
N ILE A 379 24.64 5.61 -22.59
CA ILE A 379 25.68 5.90 -21.58
C ILE A 379 26.29 7.28 -21.84
N LEU A 380 26.23 8.14 -20.82
CA LEU A 380 26.66 9.53 -20.84
C LEU A 380 28.10 9.68 -20.33
N PHE A 381 29.04 9.88 -21.25
CA PHE A 381 30.46 10.07 -20.89
C PHE A 381 30.74 11.43 -20.24
N ASP A 382 30.16 12.51 -20.76
CA ASP A 382 30.44 13.89 -20.33
C ASP A 382 29.59 14.35 -19.11
N SER A 383 29.10 13.42 -18.26
CA SER A 383 28.12 13.72 -17.20
C SER A 383 28.68 13.77 -15.76
N TYR A 384 28.01 14.55 -14.90
CA TYR A 384 28.50 15.05 -13.60
C TYR A 384 28.48 14.03 -12.43
N PRO A 385 29.38 14.12 -11.42
CA PRO A 385 30.75 14.67 -11.43
C PRO A 385 31.80 13.60 -11.79
N ASN A 386 31.40 12.33 -11.88
CA ASN A 386 32.16 11.23 -12.45
C ASN A 386 31.15 10.23 -13.04
N PRO A 387 31.20 9.93 -14.34
CA PRO A 387 30.18 9.16 -15.04
C PRO A 387 29.99 7.75 -14.48
N PHE A 388 31.00 7.17 -13.81
CA PHE A 388 30.98 5.80 -13.29
C PHE A 388 31.09 5.70 -11.76
N LYS A 389 30.96 6.84 -11.05
CA LYS A 389 30.91 6.83 -9.58
C LYS A 389 29.47 6.75 -9.09
N PHE A 390 29.12 5.63 -8.46
CA PHE A 390 27.76 5.33 -8.00
C PHE A 390 27.64 5.30 -6.47
N LYS A 391 26.52 5.79 -5.93
CA LYS A 391 26.23 5.75 -4.47
C LYS A 391 26.11 4.32 -3.93
N LYS A 392 25.64 3.39 -4.77
CA LYS A 392 25.51 1.97 -4.45
C LYS A 392 26.32 1.17 -5.45
N ARG A 393 26.99 0.13 -4.96
CA ARG A 393 27.60 -0.86 -5.85
C ARG A 393 26.52 -1.54 -6.68
N MET A 394 26.84 -1.83 -7.94
CA MET A 394 25.97 -2.66 -8.76
C MET A 394 25.91 -4.07 -8.17
N SER A 395 24.81 -4.76 -8.42
CA SER A 395 24.59 -6.13 -7.97
C SER A 395 24.02 -6.93 -9.13
N GLY A 396 24.58 -8.10 -9.41
CA GLY A 396 24.11 -8.97 -10.47
C GLY A 396 24.97 -10.22 -10.57
N PRO A 397 24.55 -11.23 -11.36
CA PRO A 397 25.35 -12.41 -11.61
C PRO A 397 26.70 -12.05 -12.25
N THR A 398 27.81 -12.57 -11.72
CA THR A 398 29.17 -12.37 -12.29
C THR A 398 29.21 -12.65 -13.79
N LYS A 399 28.51 -13.71 -14.23
CA LYS A 399 28.39 -14.08 -15.66
C LYS A 399 27.93 -12.92 -16.56
N TYR A 400 27.05 -12.03 -16.10
CA TYR A 400 26.56 -10.94 -16.93
C TYR A 400 27.61 -9.84 -17.11
N PHE A 401 28.40 -9.56 -16.08
CA PHE A 401 29.51 -8.61 -16.17
C PHE A 401 30.62 -9.12 -17.08
N GLU A 402 30.96 -10.41 -16.96
CA GLU A 402 31.93 -11.06 -17.84
C GLU A 402 31.44 -11.05 -19.29
N LYS A 403 30.16 -11.35 -19.53
CA LYS A 403 29.57 -11.30 -20.86
C LYS A 403 29.59 -9.89 -21.45
N SER A 404 29.27 -8.87 -20.65
CA SER A 404 29.34 -7.46 -21.07
C SER A 404 30.76 -7.08 -21.52
N LEU A 405 31.77 -7.53 -20.77
CA LEU A 405 33.17 -7.32 -21.10
C LEU A 405 33.57 -8.04 -22.40
N SER A 406 33.14 -9.29 -22.58
CA SER A 406 33.37 -10.04 -23.83
C SER A 406 32.71 -9.34 -25.01
N THR A 407 31.43 -8.94 -24.90
CA THR A 407 30.71 -8.24 -25.95
C THR A 407 31.41 -6.96 -26.40
N LEU A 408 31.92 -6.15 -25.45
CA LEU A 408 32.69 -4.92 -25.75
C LEU A 408 34.00 -5.22 -26.50
N LYS A 409 34.70 -6.28 -26.15
CA LYS A 409 35.98 -6.66 -26.78
C LYS A 409 35.79 -7.26 -28.17
N GLU A 410 34.85 -8.19 -28.30
CA GLU A 410 34.57 -8.90 -29.54
C GLU A 410 33.98 -7.99 -30.62
N ASN A 411 33.28 -6.91 -30.23
CA ASN A 411 32.60 -6.00 -31.14
C ASN A 411 33.11 -4.56 -31.03
N LYS A 412 34.42 -4.36 -30.86
CA LYS A 412 35.02 -3.02 -30.66
C LYS A 412 34.58 -2.01 -31.73
N THR A 413 34.61 -2.40 -33.01
CA THR A 413 34.23 -1.55 -34.15
C THR A 413 32.77 -1.11 -34.12
N LEU A 414 31.90 -1.85 -33.41
CA LEU A 414 30.50 -1.49 -33.23
C LEU A 414 30.33 -0.39 -32.17
N PHE A 415 31.15 -0.38 -31.12
CA PHE A 415 31.00 0.53 -29.98
C PHE A 415 31.97 1.72 -30.00
N CYS A 416 32.99 1.65 -30.85
CA CYS A 416 34.06 2.64 -30.93
C CYS A 416 34.31 3.01 -32.40
N SER A 417 34.10 4.28 -32.72
CA SER A 417 34.51 4.85 -34.01
C SER A 417 35.96 5.33 -33.89
N GLU A 418 36.86 4.77 -34.71
CA GLU A 418 38.30 5.07 -34.67
C GLU A 418 38.62 6.52 -35.04
N ASP A 419 37.71 7.18 -35.78
CA ASP A 419 37.86 8.57 -36.21
C ASP A 419 37.25 9.59 -35.22
N ASP A 420 36.52 9.11 -34.19
CA ASP A 420 35.91 9.97 -33.17
C ASP A 420 36.62 9.79 -31.82
N ARG A 421 37.45 10.77 -31.47
CA ARG A 421 38.14 10.82 -30.18
C ARG A 421 37.18 10.68 -28.98
N LYS A 422 35.99 11.29 -29.03
CA LYS A 422 35.01 11.15 -27.93
C LYS A 422 34.47 9.73 -27.84
N SER A 423 34.26 9.08 -28.98
CA SER A 423 33.87 7.67 -29.03
C SER A 423 34.95 6.76 -28.41
N ILE A 424 36.23 7.03 -28.69
CA ILE A 424 37.36 6.28 -28.11
C ILE A 424 37.40 6.45 -26.59
N GLU A 425 37.35 7.70 -26.12
CA GLU A 425 37.40 8.01 -24.68
C GLU A 425 36.20 7.38 -23.92
N LYS A 426 35.00 7.42 -24.50
CA LYS A 426 33.81 6.73 -23.95
C LYS A 426 34.03 5.23 -23.88
N TYR A 427 34.51 4.62 -24.96
CA TYR A 427 34.75 3.18 -25.03
C TYR A 427 35.76 2.73 -23.98
N ASP A 428 36.91 3.40 -23.90
CA ASP A 428 37.97 3.05 -22.96
C ASP A 428 37.51 3.18 -21.51
N ALA A 429 36.73 4.22 -21.19
CA ALA A 429 36.21 4.41 -19.85
C ALA A 429 35.17 3.35 -19.45
N VAL A 430 34.25 2.98 -20.35
CA VAL A 430 33.29 1.90 -20.11
C VAL A 430 34.02 0.56 -19.97
N LEU A 431 35.01 0.30 -20.83
CA LEU A 431 35.82 -0.92 -20.79
C LEU A 431 36.60 -1.01 -19.46
N ALA A 432 37.25 0.08 -19.05
CA ALA A 432 37.97 0.17 -17.78
C ALA A 432 37.05 -0.10 -16.58
N TYR A 433 35.84 0.45 -16.59
CA TYR A 433 34.83 0.18 -15.55
C TYR A 433 34.53 -1.32 -15.41
N PHE A 434 34.28 -2.01 -16.52
CA PHE A 434 34.01 -3.46 -16.50
C PHE A 434 35.24 -4.30 -16.12
N LEU A 435 36.43 -3.91 -16.55
CA LEU A 435 37.69 -4.57 -16.17
C LEU A 435 37.93 -4.47 -14.66
N GLU A 436 37.79 -3.28 -14.10
CA GLU A 436 37.94 -3.06 -12.66
C GLU A 436 36.93 -3.91 -11.89
N TYR A 437 35.66 -3.86 -12.30
CA TYR A 437 34.58 -4.59 -11.63
C TYR A 437 34.77 -6.12 -11.68
N CYS A 438 35.11 -6.68 -12.84
CA CYS A 438 35.39 -8.11 -13.00
C CYS A 438 36.61 -8.54 -12.19
N TRP A 439 37.65 -7.71 -12.09
CA TRP A 439 38.80 -7.97 -11.22
C TRP A 439 38.39 -8.01 -9.74
N TRP A 440 37.56 -7.07 -9.30
CA TRP A 440 37.02 -7.04 -7.93
C TRP A 440 36.18 -8.27 -7.59
N LEU A 441 35.36 -8.77 -8.53
CA LEU A 441 34.54 -9.97 -8.31
C LEU A 441 35.37 -11.24 -8.13
N LYS A 442 36.58 -11.28 -8.70
CA LYS A 442 37.50 -12.42 -8.63
C LYS A 442 38.36 -12.42 -7.36
N LYS A 443 38.36 -11.34 -6.56
CA LYS A 443 39.05 -11.34 -5.27
C LYS A 443 38.37 -12.29 -4.27
N PRO A 444 39.13 -13.12 -3.53
CA PRO A 444 38.57 -13.92 -2.45
C PRO A 444 37.92 -12.98 -1.43
N LYS A 445 36.64 -13.22 -1.11
CA LYS A 445 35.97 -12.49 -0.03
C LYS A 445 36.71 -12.79 1.27
N PRO A 446 37.03 -11.79 2.11
CA PRO A 446 37.57 -12.08 3.43
C PRO A 446 36.58 -12.99 4.16
N LYS A 447 37.08 -14.11 4.69
CA LYS A 447 36.29 -14.98 5.57
C LYS A 447 35.71 -14.10 6.67
N SER A 448 34.40 -14.00 6.75
CA SER A 448 33.75 -13.45 7.93
C SER A 448 34.27 -14.23 9.12
N SER A 449 34.95 -13.54 10.04
CA SER A 449 35.30 -14.08 11.35
C SER A 449 34.06 -14.74 11.91
N ALA A 450 34.14 -16.06 12.15
CA ALA A 450 33.16 -16.78 12.91
C ALA A 450 32.91 -15.98 14.21
N CYS A 451 31.66 -15.63 14.47
CA CYS A 451 31.26 -15.22 15.81
C CYS A 451 31.73 -16.34 16.75
N CYS A 452 32.66 -16.00 17.64
CA CYS A 452 32.87 -16.76 18.86
C CYS A 452 31.51 -16.83 19.56
N SER A 453 30.93 -18.03 19.59
CA SER A 453 30.02 -18.44 20.64
C SER A 453 30.80 -18.33 21.96
N ILE A 454 30.49 -17.31 22.74
CA ILE A 454 30.84 -17.28 24.17
C ILE A 454 29.59 -17.73 24.91
N SER A 455 29.81 -18.80 25.69
CA SER A 455 28.95 -19.45 26.66
C SER A 455 28.19 -18.51 27.58
#